data_AF-A0A1I7U5T5-F1
#
_entry.id   AF-A0A1I7U5T5-F1
#
_cell.length_a   1.000
_cell.length_b   1.000
_cell.length_c   1.000
_cell.angle_alpha   90.00
_cell.angle_beta   90.00
_cell.angle_gamma   90.00
#
_symmetry.space_group_name_H-M   'P 1'
#
loop_
_entity.id
_entity.type
_entity.pdbx_description
1 polymer ?
#
loop_
_entity_poly.entity_id
_entity_poly.type
_entity_poly.pdbx_seq_one_letter_code
_entity_poly.pdbx_strand_id
1 'polypeptide(L)' 'MSRFKNRETIRAVRTVFSEKHLHKFEVAQIANLCPENAEEAKALVPSLENKIEESELEEVLKDLQSK' A
#
# COMPACT_ATOMS: atom_id res chain seq x y z
N MET A 1 -17.82 -6.55 -3.91
CA MET A 1 -17.79 -5.84 -2.62
C MET A 1 -16.59 -4.93 -2.61
N SER A 2 -16.80 -3.64 -2.85
CA SER A 2 -15.70 -2.68 -2.95
C SER A 2 -15.11 -2.45 -1.56
N ARG A 3 -13.84 -2.83 -1.35
CA ARG A 3 -13.05 -2.53 -0.13
C ARG A 3 -12.74 -1.03 0.04
N PHE A 4 -13.53 -0.14 -0.57
CA PHE A 4 -13.43 1.31 -0.34
C PHE A 4 -14.10 1.68 0.99
N LYS A 5 -13.52 1.27 2.13
CA LYS A 5 -14.02 1.75 3.42
C LYS A 5 -13.39 3.06 3.88
N ASN A 6 -12.26 3.50 3.33
CA ASN A 6 -11.69 4.78 3.74
C ASN A 6 -11.06 5.54 2.57
N ARG A 7 -11.75 6.59 2.10
CA ARG A 7 -11.13 7.61 1.22
C ARG A 7 -9.90 8.24 1.87
N GLU A 8 -9.83 8.23 3.19
CA GLU A 8 -8.67 8.66 3.97
C GLU A 8 -7.48 7.72 3.79
N THR A 9 -7.67 6.41 3.86
CA THR A 9 -6.64 5.39 3.53
C THR A 9 -6.09 5.61 2.13
N ILE A 10 -6.94 5.82 1.11
CA ILE A 10 -6.49 6.08 -0.27
C ILE A 10 -5.61 7.34 -0.35
N ARG A 11 -5.97 8.38 0.40
CA ARG A 11 -5.22 9.64 0.42
C ARG A 11 -3.90 9.47 1.17
N ALA A 12 -3.88 8.73 2.28
CA ALA A 12 -2.69 8.39 3.04
C ALA A 12 -1.71 7.53 2.22
N VAL A 13 -2.19 6.46 1.56
CA VAL A 13 -1.40 5.64 0.61
C VAL A 13 -0.76 6.57 -0.42
N ARG A 14 -1.54 7.44 -1.05
CA ARG A 14 -1.01 8.36 -2.08
C ARG A 14 0.06 9.30 -1.55
N THR A 15 -0.09 9.83 -0.34
CA THR A 15 0.93 10.71 0.25
C THR A 15 2.21 9.94 0.53
N VAL A 16 2.10 8.81 1.22
CA VAL A 16 3.25 8.00 1.65
C VAL A 16 4.02 7.44 0.45
N PHE A 17 3.31 6.93 -0.56
CA PHE A 17 3.94 6.36 -1.75
C PHE A 17 4.30 7.42 -2.81
N SER A 18 3.96 8.70 -2.63
CA SER A 18 4.38 9.76 -3.55
C SER A 18 5.89 10.01 -3.51
N GLU A 19 6.54 9.74 -2.38
CA GLU A 19 7.99 9.89 -2.19
C GLU A 19 8.78 8.70 -2.76
N LYS A 20 8.09 7.58 -3.01
CA LYS A 20 8.68 6.27 -3.33
C LYS A 20 8.88 5.98 -4.82
N HIS A 21 8.58 6.93 -5.71
CA HIS A 21 8.56 6.71 -7.17
C HIS A 21 7.78 5.46 -7.60
N LEU A 22 6.75 5.06 -6.84
CA LEU A 22 5.90 3.94 -7.21
C LEU A 22 5.00 4.31 -8.38
N HIS A 23 4.66 3.29 -9.17
CA HIS A 23 3.72 3.48 -10.27
C HIS A 23 2.30 3.69 -9.71
N LYS A 24 1.51 4.54 -10.38
CA LYS A 24 0.11 4.81 -9.98
C LYS A 24 -0.72 3.53 -9.86
N PHE A 25 -0.37 2.50 -10.63
CA PHE A 25 -0.98 1.17 -10.55
C PHE A 25 -0.73 0.51 -9.18
N GLU A 26 0.51 0.51 -8.69
CA GLU A 26 0.90 -0.15 -7.44
C GLU A 26 0.22 0.53 -6.25
N VAL A 27 0.22 1.86 -6.24
CA VAL A 27 -0.49 2.69 -5.27
C VAL A 27 -1.99 2.35 -5.25
N ALA A 28 -2.60 2.17 -6.43
CA ALA A 28 -4.01 1.79 -6.53
C ALA A 28 -4.27 0.35 -6.05
N GLN A 29 -3.37 -0.60 -6.34
CA GLN A 29 -3.50 -1.98 -5.86
C GLN A 29 -3.44 -2.07 -4.34
N ILE A 30 -2.44 -1.43 -3.71
CA ILE A 30 -2.35 -1.40 -2.23
C ILE A 30 -3.59 -0.75 -1.61
N ALA A 31 -4.06 0.37 -2.18
CA ALA A 31 -5.26 1.05 -1.70
C ALA A 31 -6.57 0.26 -1.88
N ASN A 32 -6.65 -0.59 -2.91
CA ASN A 32 -7.86 -1.37 -3.23
C ASN A 32 -7.89 -2.71 -2.50
N LEU A 33 -6.73 -3.35 -2.36
CA LEU A 33 -6.60 -4.69 -1.79
C LEU A 33 -6.48 -4.63 -0.26
N CYS A 34 -5.90 -3.54 0.28
CA CYS A 34 -5.62 -3.37 1.71
C CYS A 34 -4.97 -4.62 2.33
N PRO A 35 -3.74 -4.97 1.91
CA PRO A 35 -3.03 -6.10 2.48
C PRO A 35 -2.74 -5.88 3.97
N GLU A 36 -2.70 -6.97 4.73
CA GLU A 36 -2.51 -6.95 6.17
C GLU A 36 -1.04 -6.75 6.56
N ASN A 37 -0.13 -7.28 5.75
CA ASN A 37 1.32 -7.25 5.96
C ASN A 37 2.08 -7.09 4.63
N ALA A 38 3.39 -6.82 4.72
CA ALA A 38 4.23 -6.60 3.54
C ALA A 38 4.37 -7.85 2.66
N GLU A 39 4.32 -9.05 3.24
CA GLU A 39 4.37 -10.33 2.52
C GLU A 39 3.16 -10.48 1.60
N GLU A 40 1.94 -10.26 2.10
CA GLU A 40 0.71 -10.27 1.33
C GLU A 40 0.73 -9.18 0.25
N ALA A 41 1.19 -7.98 0.60
CA ALA A 41 1.31 -6.88 -0.35
C ALA A 41 2.22 -7.21 -1.54
N LYS A 42 3.38 -7.85 -1.29
CA LYS A 42 4.30 -8.31 -2.33
C LYS A 42 3.73 -9.49 -3.12
N ALA A 43 3.06 -10.44 -2.46
CA ALA A 43 2.40 -11.56 -3.13
C ALA A 43 1.30 -11.08 -4.09
N LEU A 44 0.54 -10.05 -3.71
CA LEU A 44 -0.50 -9.44 -4.54
C LEU A 44 0.06 -8.50 -5.61
N VAL A 45 1.15 -7.79 -5.30
CA VAL A 45 1.78 -6.79 -6.17
C VAL A 45 3.29 -7.07 -6.25
N PRO A 46 3.72 -8.09 -7.01
CA PRO A 46 5.12 -8.52 -7.06
C PRO A 46 6.07 -7.45 -7.60
N SER A 47 5.57 -6.45 -8.30
CA SER A 47 6.38 -5.32 -8.76
C SER A 47 6.89 -4.42 -7.63
N LEU A 48 6.37 -4.56 -6.40
CA LEU A 48 6.85 -3.85 -5.20
C LEU A 48 8.13 -4.44 -4.61
N GLU A 49 8.42 -5.74 -4.84
CA GLU A 49 9.56 -6.43 -4.21
C GLU A 49 10.90 -5.74 -4.41
N ASN A 50 11.08 -5.10 -5.56
CA ASN A 50 12.33 -4.41 -5.92
C ASN A 50 12.25 -2.89 -5.77
N LYS A 51 11.16 -2.35 -5.20
CA LYS A 51 10.90 -0.90 -5.13
C LYS A 51 10.73 -0.36 -3.72
N ILE A 52 10.34 -1.21 -2.79
CA ILE A 52 10.17 -0.84 -1.38
C ILE A 52 10.67 -1.97 -0.49
N GLU A 53 11.40 -1.60 0.55
CA GLU A 53 11.83 -2.54 1.59
C GLU A 53 10.64 -3.07 2.37
N GLU A 54 10.77 -4.29 2.87
CA GLU A 54 9.70 -4.96 3.60
C GLU A 54 9.29 -4.21 4.87
N SER A 55 10.29 -3.79 5.66
CA SER A 55 10.08 -3.05 6.91
C SER A 55 9.31 -1.75 6.69
N GLU A 56 9.59 -1.07 5.58
CA GLU A 56 8.95 0.19 5.26
C GLU A 56 7.54 -0.04 4.73
N LEU A 57 7.34 -1.04 3.87
CA LEU A 57 6.00 -1.43 3.44
C LEU A 57 5.13 -1.83 4.63
N GLU A 58 5.67 -2.57 5.60
CA GLU A 58 5.00 -2.97 6.84
C GLU A 58 4.57 -1.74 7.67
N GLU A 59 5.46 -0.76 7.85
CA GLU A 59 5.17 0.49 8.58
C GLU A 59 4.04 1.27 7.90
N VAL A 60 4.10 1.39 6.57
CA VAL A 60 3.06 2.05 5.79
C VAL A 60 1.72 1.33 5.94
N LEU A 61 1.69 0.01 5.83
CA LEU A 61 0.44 -0.77 5.99
C LEU A 61 -0.14 -0.65 7.40
N LYS A 62 0.71 -0.61 8.42
CA LYS A 62 0.30 -0.42 9.81
C LYS A 62 -0.30 0.97 10.05
N ASP A 63 0.32 2.02 9.50
CA ASP A 63 -0.20 3.38 9.56
C ASP A 63 -1.56 3.53 8.84
N LEU A 64 -1.76 2.75 7.77
CA LEU A 64 -3.02 2.70 7.02
C LEU A 64 -4.14 1.95 7.74
N GLN A 65 -3.81 0.96 8.57
CA GLN A 65 -4.76 0.21 9.38
C GLN A 65 -5.08 0.91 10.71
N SER A 66 -4.16 1.73 11.22
CA SER A 66 -4.34 2.48 12.47
C SER A 66 -5.24 3.71 12.33
N LYS A 67 -5.75 4.03 11.13
CA LYS A 67 -6.61 5.18 10.83
C LYS A 67 -7.89 4.78 10.11
#